data_AF-A0A2A6R071-F1
#
_entry.id   AF-A0A2A6R071-F1
#
_cell.length_a   1.000
_cell.length_b   1.000
_cell.length_c   1.000
_cell.angle_alpha   90.00
_cell.angle_beta   90.00
_cell.angle_gamma   90.00
#
_symmetry.space_group_name_H-M   'P 1'
#
loop_
_entity.id
_entity.type
_entity.pdbx_description
1 polymer ?
#
loop_
_entity_poly.entity_id
_entity_poly.type
_entity_poly.pdbx_seq_one_letter_code
_entity_poly.pdbx_strand_id
1 'polypeptide(L)'
;MPGAMTADGKTPPPILATFEDALAKLPDGYVDGYFGNRPWGVTVKRSQDDKRTWLYGEELRGADIVSFNLYRLAGPGSTLQPCEMSSAKVIEFVLGFEAGTMKSPSRR
;
A
#
# COMPACT_ATOMS: atom_id res chain seq x y z
N MET A 1 -30.79 24.54 -23.22
CA MET A 1 -29.83 23.42 -23.34
C MET A 1 -29.03 23.66 -24.62
N PRO A 2 -27.67 23.68 -24.61
CA PRO A 2 -26.77 22.60 -24.18
C PRO A 2 -25.67 23.12 -23.21
N GLY A 3 -24.79 22.34 -22.59
CA GLY A 3 -24.55 20.90 -22.53
C GLY A 3 -23.55 20.65 -21.40
N ALA A 4 -23.77 19.59 -20.63
CA ALA A 4 -22.87 19.13 -19.59
C ALA A 4 -21.59 18.58 -20.23
N MET A 5 -20.43 19.10 -19.82
CA MET A 5 -19.14 18.39 -19.94
C MET A 5 -18.05 19.13 -19.18
N THR A 6 -17.82 18.68 -17.94
CA THR A 6 -16.47 18.61 -17.41
C THR A 6 -16.32 17.20 -16.85
N ALA A 7 -15.75 16.33 -17.70
CA ALA A 7 -15.16 15.08 -17.25
C ALA A 7 -14.01 15.48 -16.33
N ASP A 8 -14.25 15.46 -15.02
CA ASP A 8 -13.21 15.58 -14.02
C ASP A 8 -12.37 14.30 -14.09
N GLY A 9 -11.38 14.32 -14.98
CA GLY A 9 -10.24 13.40 -14.98
C GLY A 9 -9.46 13.63 -13.70
N LYS A 10 -10.02 13.16 -12.59
CA LYS A 10 -9.52 13.42 -11.26
C LYS A 10 -8.24 12.60 -11.08
N THR A 11 -7.12 13.23 -11.42
CA THR A 11 -5.80 12.79 -10.98
C THR A 11 -5.92 12.50 -9.48
N PRO A 12 -5.56 11.29 -8.99
CA PRO A 12 -5.59 11.02 -7.57
C PRO A 12 -4.85 12.15 -6.85
N PRO A 13 -5.30 12.60 -5.66
CA PRO A 13 -4.52 13.57 -4.90
C PRO A 13 -3.07 13.06 -4.83
N PRO A 14 -2.05 13.90 -5.04
CA PRO A 14 -0.67 13.47 -5.32
C PRO A 14 -0.13 12.49 -4.26
N ILE A 15 -0.63 12.58 -3.04
CA ILE A 15 -0.35 11.65 -1.94
C ILE A 15 -0.82 10.21 -2.20
N LEU A 16 -1.99 10.01 -2.80
CA LEU A 16 -2.57 8.68 -3.05
C LEU A 16 -1.84 8.00 -4.21
N ALA A 17 -1.53 8.75 -5.27
CA ALA A 17 -0.74 8.23 -6.37
C ALA A 17 0.67 7.79 -5.92
N THR A 18 1.31 8.58 -5.06
CA THR A 18 2.62 8.24 -4.50
C THR A 18 2.54 7.02 -3.57
N PHE A 19 1.48 6.95 -2.74
CA PHE A 19 1.21 5.80 -1.89
C PHE A 19 1.02 4.51 -2.70
N GLU A 20 0.23 4.57 -3.79
CA GLU A 20 -0.01 3.41 -4.64
C GLU A 20 1.25 2.95 -5.38
N ASP A 21 2.09 3.89 -5.83
CA ASP A 21 3.39 3.59 -6.44
C ASP A 21 4.35 2.94 -5.44
N ALA A 22 4.43 3.46 -4.21
CA ALA A 22 5.21 2.85 -3.13
C ALA A 22 4.71 1.44 -2.79
N LEU A 23 3.39 1.25 -2.67
CA LEU A 23 2.78 -0.05 -2.42
C LEU A 23 3.05 -1.05 -3.57
N ALA A 24 3.06 -0.57 -4.82
CA ALA A 24 3.35 -1.40 -5.99
C ALA A 24 4.80 -1.90 -6.02
N LYS A 25 5.74 -1.19 -5.40
CA LYS A 25 7.15 -1.60 -5.28
C LYS A 25 7.39 -2.71 -4.25
N LEU A 26 6.46 -2.91 -3.31
CA LEU A 26 6.60 -3.97 -2.31
C LEU A 26 6.35 -5.35 -2.94
N PRO A 27 7.21 -6.35 -2.70
CA PRO A 27 7.01 -7.69 -3.23
C PRO A 27 5.74 -8.33 -2.65
N ASP A 28 5.11 -9.22 -3.41
CA ASP A 28 4.10 -10.13 -2.85
C ASP A 28 4.73 -11.10 -1.84
N GLY A 29 3.97 -11.43 -0.82
CA GLY A 29 4.42 -12.28 0.29
C GLY A 29 5.04 -11.48 1.43
N TYR A 30 5.85 -12.15 2.23
CA TYR A 30 6.47 -11.60 3.42
C TYR A 30 7.83 -10.98 3.10
N VAL A 31 8.09 -9.80 3.67
CA VAL A 31 9.37 -9.11 3.61
C VAL A 31 9.66 -8.47 4.97
N ASP A 32 10.89 -8.62 5.47
CA ASP A 32 11.38 -7.84 6.59
C ASP A 32 11.82 -6.45 6.11
N GLY A 33 11.81 -5.47 7.01
CA GLY A 33 12.26 -4.13 6.69
C GLY A 33 12.24 -3.22 7.89
N TYR A 34 12.38 -1.92 7.63
CA TYR A 34 12.40 -0.90 8.66
C TYR A 34 11.41 0.21 8.36
N PHE A 35 10.80 0.73 9.43
CA PHE A 35 10.01 1.95 9.39
C PHE A 35 10.32 2.78 10.63
N GLY A 36 10.84 3.99 10.43
CA GLY A 36 11.26 4.87 11.52
C GLY A 36 12.29 4.22 12.45
N ASN A 37 13.30 3.54 11.89
CA ASN A 37 14.34 2.82 12.63
C ASN A 37 13.84 1.66 13.53
N ARG A 38 12.59 1.22 13.34
CA ARG A 38 12.02 0.03 13.99
C ARG A 38 11.99 -1.12 12.99
N PRO A 39 12.27 -2.37 13.39
CA PRO A 39 12.19 -3.53 12.51
C PRO A 39 10.74 -4.00 12.37
N TRP A 40 10.31 -4.27 11.14
CA TRP A 40 8.95 -4.70 10.80
C TRP A 40 8.97 -5.94 9.91
N GLY A 41 7.95 -6.78 10.07
CA GLY A 41 7.58 -7.81 9.12
C GLY A 41 6.34 -7.37 8.37
N VAL A 42 6.40 -7.31 7.04
CA VAL A 42 5.29 -6.87 6.19
C VAL A 42 4.90 -8.00 5.25
N THR A 43 3.61 -8.34 5.24
CA THR A 43 3.01 -9.27 4.30
C THR A 43 2.11 -8.51 3.33
N VAL A 44 2.41 -8.58 2.04
CA VAL A 44 1.54 -8.07 0.99
C VAL A 44 0.86 -9.24 0.27
N LYS A 45 -0.45 -9.15 0.07
CA LYS A 45 -1.21 -10.08 -0.76
C LYS A 45 -1.96 -9.30 -1.82
N ARG A 46 -1.91 -9.76 -3.06
CA ARG A 46 -2.68 -9.19 -4.17
C ARG A 46 -3.68 -10.22 -4.69
N SER A 47 -4.85 -9.75 -5.12
CA SER A 47 -5.84 -10.60 -5.79
C SER A 47 -5.34 -11.00 -7.18
N GLN A 48 -5.76 -12.16 -7.69
CA GLN A 48 -5.45 -12.62 -9.06
C GLN A 48 -5.90 -11.64 -10.16
N ASP A 49 -6.89 -10.80 -9.86
CA ASP A 49 -7.44 -9.79 -10.77
C ASP A 49 -6.82 -8.40 -10.56
N ASP A 50 -5.77 -8.28 -9.72
CA ASP A 50 -5.04 -7.03 -9.39
C ASP A 50 -5.89 -5.86 -8.87
N LYS A 51 -7.20 -6.09 -8.62
CA LYS A 51 -8.13 -5.10 -8.09
C LYS A 51 -8.10 -4.96 -6.58
N ARG A 52 -7.45 -5.86 -5.86
CA ARG A 52 -7.41 -5.85 -4.38
C ARG A 52 -6.00 -6.11 -3.89
N THR A 53 -5.55 -5.28 -2.97
CA THR A 53 -4.29 -5.47 -2.24
C THR A 53 -4.56 -5.44 -0.76
N TRP A 54 -3.97 -6.38 -0.03
CA TRP A 54 -3.98 -6.43 1.42
C TRP A 54 -2.55 -6.27 1.90
N LEU A 55 -2.36 -5.46 2.93
CA LEU A 55 -1.09 -5.34 3.61
C LEU A 55 -1.32 -5.56 5.10
N TYR A 56 -0.49 -6.39 5.69
CA TYR A 56 -0.38 -6.55 7.13
C TYR A 56 1.09 -6.38 7.53
N GLY A 57 1.37 -5.40 8.36
CA GLY A 57 2.67 -5.12 8.95
C GLY A 57 2.61 -5.25 10.46
N GLU A 58 3.59 -5.92 11.04
CA GLU A 58 3.78 -6.02 12.49
C GLU A 58 5.20 -5.59 12.87
N GLU A 59 5.33 -4.86 13.97
CA GLU A 59 6.63 -4.51 14.52
C GLU A 59 7.27 -5.75 15.15
N LEU A 60 8.46 -6.15 14.70
CA LEU A 60 9.13 -7.38 15.16
C LEU A 60 9.65 -7.30 16.60
N ARG A 61 9.71 -6.10 17.17
CA ARG A 61 10.23 -5.81 18.52
C ARG A 61 9.24 -5.02 19.38
N GLY A 62 8.00 -4.89 18.93
CA GLY A 62 6.97 -4.12 19.62
C GLY A 62 5.60 -4.75 19.47
N ALA A 63 4.56 -3.95 19.71
CA ALA A 63 3.16 -4.35 19.59
C ALA A 63 2.41 -3.51 18.55
N ASP A 64 3.11 -2.63 17.84
CA ASP A 64 2.52 -1.83 16.77
C ASP A 64 2.19 -2.71 15.56
N ILE A 65 1.04 -2.42 14.95
CA ILE A 65 0.60 -3.05 13.71
C ILE A 65 0.13 -1.98 12.72
N VAL A 66 0.24 -2.31 11.43
CA VAL A 66 -0.33 -1.54 10.32
C VAL A 66 -1.06 -2.52 9.41
N SER A 67 -2.34 -2.30 9.17
CA SER A 67 -3.14 -3.21 8.33
C SER A 67 -4.17 -2.44 7.54
N PHE A 68 -4.30 -2.77 6.25
CA PHE A 68 -5.30 -2.16 5.38
C PHE A 68 -5.63 -3.04 4.17
N ASN A 69 -6.76 -2.71 3.57
CA ASN A 69 -7.19 -3.21 2.28
C ASN A 69 -7.26 -2.05 1.28
N LEU A 70 -6.70 -2.22 0.09
CA LEU A 70 -6.84 -1.30 -1.02
C LEU A 70 -7.70 -1.96 -2.11
N TYR A 71 -8.77 -1.28 -2.50
CA TYR A 71 -9.66 -1.72 -3.58
C TYR A 71 -9.55 -0.77 -4.76
N ARG A 72 -9.14 -1.27 -5.92
CA ARG A 72 -9.20 -0.53 -7.19
C ARG A 72 -10.58 -0.74 -7.81
N LEU A 73 -11.33 0.35 -7.97
CA LEU A 73 -12.65 0.31 -8.58
C LEU A 73 -12.52 0.39 -10.11
N ALA A 74 -13.55 -0.06 -10.84
CA ALA A 74 -13.59 0.01 -12.31
C ALA A 74 -13.71 1.45 -12.87
N GLY A 75 -13.64 2.48 -12.02
CA GLY A 75 -13.67 3.90 -12.35
C GLY A 75 -12.46 4.64 -11.79
N PRO A 76 -12.43 5.99 -11.87
CA PRO A 76 -11.30 6.78 -11.39
C PRO A 76 -11.31 6.83 -9.85
N GLY A 77 -10.73 5.80 -9.22
CA GLY A 77 -10.55 5.80 -7.78
C GLY A 77 -10.14 4.46 -7.19
N SER A 78 -9.24 4.55 -6.21
CA SER A 78 -8.92 3.46 -5.30
C SER A 78 -9.44 3.80 -3.91
N THR A 79 -10.03 2.82 -3.23
CA THR A 79 -10.55 2.95 -1.88
C THR A 79 -9.58 2.28 -0.91
N LEU A 80 -8.96 3.09 -0.06
CA LEU A 80 -8.13 2.63 1.05
C LEU A 80 -8.98 2.41 2.30
N GLN A 81 -8.92 1.21 2.88
CA GLN A 81 -9.65 0.82 4.08
C GLN A 81 -8.68 0.31 5.16
N PRO A 82 -8.24 1.18 6.08
CA PRO A 82 -7.44 0.78 7.25
C PRO A 82 -8.23 -0.10 8.22
N CYS A 83 -7.54 -1.02 8.90
CA CYS A 83 -8.11 -1.83 9.97
C CYS A 83 -7.83 -1.16 11.33
N GLU A 84 -8.86 -0.62 11.98
CA GLU A 84 -8.77 -0.07 13.35
C GLU A 84 -7.70 1.03 13.54
N MET A 85 -7.34 1.75 12.48
CA MET A 85 -6.35 2.83 12.50
C MET A 85 -6.64 3.93 11.48
N SER A 86 -5.89 5.04 11.54
CA SER A 86 -6.06 6.16 10.61
C SER A 86 -5.44 5.88 9.24
N SER A 87 -6.05 6.41 8.19
CA SER A 87 -5.48 6.38 6.83
C SER A 87 -4.12 7.09 6.77
N ALA A 88 -3.91 8.12 7.59
CA ALA A 88 -2.65 8.82 7.69
C ALA A 88 -1.52 7.88 8.14
N LYS A 89 -1.71 7.10 9.22
CA LYS A 89 -0.72 6.12 9.70
C LYS A 89 -0.36 5.10 8.62
N VAL A 90 -1.35 4.61 7.89
CA VAL A 90 -1.15 3.66 6.78
C VAL A 90 -0.34 4.27 5.64
N ILE A 91 -0.69 5.50 5.24
CA ILE A 91 0.00 6.21 4.16
C ILE A 91 1.45 6.48 4.55
N GLU A 92 1.69 7.03 5.73
CA GLU A 92 3.03 7.30 6.26
C GLU A 92 3.86 6.02 6.35
N PHE A 93 3.27 4.92 6.82
CA PHE A 93 3.94 3.62 6.89
C PHE A 93 4.41 3.14 5.53
N VAL A 94 3.51 3.09 4.54
CA VAL A 94 3.86 2.58 3.19
C VAL A 94 4.87 3.48 2.49
N LEU A 95 4.78 4.80 2.66
CA LEU A 95 5.72 5.75 2.06
C LEU A 95 7.11 5.71 2.73
N GLY A 96 7.18 5.37 4.02
CA GLY A 96 8.42 5.33 4.78
C GLY A 96 9.00 3.95 5.03
N PHE A 97 8.33 2.87 4.60
CA PHE A 97 8.79 1.50 4.82
C PHE A 97 9.91 1.16 3.83
N GLU A 98 11.05 0.79 4.39
CA GLU A 98 12.21 0.34 3.64
C GLU A 98 12.28 -1.18 3.71
N ALA A 99 11.84 -1.84 2.64
CA ALA A 99 11.96 -3.30 2.52
C ALA A 99 13.44 -3.70 2.56
N GLY A 100 13.79 -4.59 3.49
CA GLY A 100 15.07 -5.26 3.52
C GLY A 100 15.29 -5.92 2.17
N THR A 101 16.42 -5.65 1.53
CA THR A 101 16.69 -6.10 0.16
C THR A 101 16.41 -7.60 0.07
N MET A 102 15.35 -7.97 -0.66
CA MET A 102 15.08 -9.35 -1.01
C MET A 102 16.29 -9.80 -1.84
N LYS A 103 17.23 -10.54 -1.22
CA LYS A 103 18.24 -11.27 -1.98
C LYS A 103 17.46 -12.11 -2.96
N SER A 104 17.60 -11.80 -4.25
CA SER A 104 17.04 -12.60 -5.33
C SER A 104 17.31 -14.07 -5.02
N PRO A 105 16.34 -14.99 -5.15
CA PRO A 105 16.64 -16.40 -5.00
C PRO A 105 17.59 -16.76 -6.14
N SER A 106 18.89 -16.81 -5.83
CA SER A 106 19.92 -17.31 -6.72
C SER A 106 19.62 -18.78 -6.95
N ARG A 107 18.84 -19.05 -7.99
CA ARG A 107 18.53 -20.40 -8.46
C ARG A 107 19.85 -21.01 -8.93
N ARG A 108 20.40 -21.93 -8.13
CA ARG A 108 21.55 -22.77 -8.48
C ARG A 108 21.11 -23.91 -9.40
#